data_AF-A0AAP6BM08-F1
#
_entry.id   AF-A0AAP6BM08-F1
#
_cell.length_a   1.000
_cell.length_b   1.000
_cell.length_c   1.000
_cell.angle_alpha   90.00
_cell.angle_beta   90.00
_cell.angle_gamma   90.00
#
_symmetry.space_group_name_H-M   'P 1'
#
loop_
_entity.id
_entity.type
_entity.pdbx_description
1 polymer ?
#
loop_
_entity_poly.entity_id
_entity_poly.type
_entity_poly.pdbx_seq_one_letter_code
_entity_poly.pdbx_strand_id
1 'polypeptide(L)'
;MKSPHTPRSHRTSRALAVLALFLGAAVAVTGCSSDDSDGPDTDALDTFLTSYVDDLNTQDTEGLAKLLGSPNGEKDAPARLAEYGGQDWKVTWSHRSEMEGVYKVRIKGTARKDQKPVDVSEVLVWERDHWNMAPLGDGSTPPGSSSTERPAS
;
A
#
# COMPACT_ATOMS: atom_id res chain seq x y z
N MET A 1 51.34 -33.87 19.56
CA MET A 1 50.95 -34.31 20.92
C MET A 1 50.44 -33.10 21.69
N LYS A 2 49.32 -33.28 22.41
CA LYS A 2 48.64 -32.40 23.38
C LYS A 2 47.82 -31.20 22.87
N SER A 3 46.50 -31.48 22.85
CA SER A 3 45.31 -30.64 22.69
C SER A 3 45.06 -29.71 23.92
N PRO A 4 44.04 -28.82 23.85
CA PRO A 4 43.89 -27.58 24.61
C PRO A 4 43.09 -27.74 25.91
N HIS A 5 43.11 -26.73 26.79
CA HIS A 5 42.15 -26.60 27.88
C HIS A 5 41.69 -25.15 28.10
N THR A 6 40.45 -24.89 27.68
CA THR A 6 39.54 -23.90 28.26
C THR A 6 39.10 -24.36 29.64
N PRO A 7 38.98 -23.46 30.63
CA PRO A 7 38.02 -23.63 31.71
C PRO A 7 36.75 -22.80 31.47
N ARG A 8 35.64 -23.47 31.75
CA ARG A 8 34.24 -23.07 31.62
C ARG A 8 33.68 -22.86 33.03
N SER A 9 32.70 -21.95 33.15
CA SER A 9 31.64 -21.91 34.18
C SER A 9 31.98 -21.33 35.56
N HIS A 10 31.22 -20.32 36.00
CA HIS A 10 30.15 -20.56 36.99
C HIS A 10 29.06 -19.47 36.93
N ARG A 11 27.83 -19.94 36.74
CA ARG A 11 26.55 -19.24 36.95
C ARG A 11 26.35 -18.86 38.43
N THR A 12 25.77 -17.70 38.66
CA THR A 12 24.78 -17.38 39.73
C THR A 12 23.94 -16.23 39.13
N SER A 13 22.66 -16.30 38.76
CA SER A 13 21.43 -16.98 39.19
C SER A 13 20.77 -16.36 40.44
N ARG A 14 19.60 -15.74 40.19
CA ARG A 14 18.46 -15.42 41.09
C ARG A 14 18.61 -14.17 41.96
N ALA A 15 17.58 -13.37 42.27
CA ALA A 15 16.19 -13.16 41.85
C ALA A 15 15.62 -12.05 42.78
N LEU A 16 14.38 -11.60 42.53
CA LEU A 16 13.50 -10.70 43.33
C LEU A 16 13.67 -9.19 43.04
N ALA A 17 12.75 -8.46 42.37
CA ALA A 17 11.28 -8.30 42.55
C ALA A 17 10.94 -7.80 43.98
N VAL A 18 10.13 -6.78 44.27
CA VAL A 18 9.11 -6.01 43.54
C VAL A 18 8.60 -4.90 44.52
N LEU A 19 7.75 -3.98 44.02
CA LEU A 19 6.73 -3.16 44.74
C LEU A 19 7.17 -1.74 45.17
N ALA A 20 6.79 -0.68 44.45
CA ALA A 20 5.52 0.12 44.50
C ALA A 20 5.40 0.93 45.81
N LEU A 21 4.90 2.17 45.90
CA LEU A 21 3.86 2.96 45.24
C LEU A 21 4.33 4.46 45.29
N PHE A 22 3.80 5.43 44.52
CA PHE A 22 2.55 6.16 44.84
C PHE A 22 2.38 7.41 43.95
N LEU A 23 1.11 7.82 43.76
CA LEU A 23 0.57 9.15 43.39
C LEU A 23 0.86 9.61 41.94
N GLY A 24 -0.08 9.98 41.06
CA GLY A 24 -1.45 10.49 41.22
C GLY A 24 -1.58 11.80 40.43
N ALA A 25 -2.51 11.85 39.45
CA ALA A 25 -2.89 12.99 38.58
C ALA A 25 -1.85 13.46 37.53
N ALA A 26 -2.16 13.75 36.26
CA ALA A 26 -3.43 14.01 35.58
C ALA A 26 -3.40 13.39 34.18
N VAL A 27 -4.49 12.71 33.82
CA VAL A 27 -4.76 12.29 32.45
C VAL A 27 -5.22 13.53 31.69
N ALA A 28 -4.29 14.23 31.06
CA ALA A 28 -4.62 15.05 29.91
C ALA A 28 -4.45 14.14 28.68
N VAL A 29 -5.50 13.38 28.36
CA VAL A 29 -5.70 12.98 26.96
C VAL A 29 -5.96 14.28 26.23
N THR A 30 -4.90 14.94 25.75
CA THR A 30 -5.06 15.94 24.70
C THR A 30 -5.35 15.15 23.43
N GLY A 31 -6.59 14.68 23.34
CA GLY A 31 -7.21 14.37 22.08
C GLY A 31 -7.24 15.68 21.31
N CYS A 32 -6.26 15.87 20.45
CA CYS A 32 -6.39 16.80 19.34
C CYS A 32 -7.27 16.08 18.31
N SER A 33 -8.56 16.00 18.63
CA SER A 33 -9.64 15.71 17.69
C SER A 33 -9.84 17.00 16.90
N SER A 34 -9.18 17.13 15.76
CA SER A 34 -9.49 18.09 14.70
C SER A 34 -8.65 17.73 13.48
N ASP A 35 -9.07 16.66 12.81
CA ASP A 35 -9.24 16.76 11.36
C ASP A 35 -10.41 15.82 11.04
N ASP A 36 -11.63 16.38 11.05
CA ASP A 36 -12.67 15.90 10.15
C ASP A 36 -12.13 16.15 8.74
N SER A 37 -11.21 15.30 8.29
CA SER A 37 -10.69 15.35 6.94
C SER A 37 -11.81 14.84 6.04
N ASP A 38 -12.69 15.74 5.56
CA ASP A 38 -13.58 15.47 4.42
C ASP A 38 -12.79 15.22 3.10
N GLY A 39 -11.45 15.12 3.20
CA GLY A 39 -10.52 14.88 2.12
C GLY A 39 -10.00 13.44 2.07
N PRO A 40 -9.21 13.11 1.04
CA PRO A 40 -8.71 11.77 0.83
C PRO A 40 -7.71 11.35 1.92
N ASP A 41 -7.95 10.18 2.51
CA ASP A 41 -7.02 9.56 3.46
C ASP A 41 -5.82 8.96 2.73
N THR A 42 -4.66 9.60 2.84
CA THR A 42 -3.43 9.15 2.18
C THR A 42 -2.80 7.92 2.82
N ASP A 43 -3.06 7.66 4.10
CA ASP A 43 -2.55 6.45 4.77
C ASP A 43 -3.39 5.23 4.34
N ALA A 44 -4.70 5.43 4.18
CA ALA A 44 -5.57 4.44 3.53
C ALA A 44 -5.17 4.20 2.07
N LEU A 45 -4.71 5.23 1.34
CA LEU A 45 -4.20 5.08 -0.02
C LEU A 45 -2.94 4.19 -0.04
N ASP A 46 -2.00 4.45 0.86
CA ASP A 46 -0.76 3.68 0.98
C ASP A 46 -1.05 2.20 1.29
N THR A 47 -1.98 1.96 2.22
CA THR A 47 -2.46 0.63 2.56
C THR A 47 -3.12 -0.06 1.36
N PHE A 48 -3.99 0.65 0.65
CA PHE A 48 -4.67 0.13 -0.54
C PHE A 48 -3.66 -0.27 -1.64
N LEU A 49 -2.69 0.59 -1.95
CA LEU A 49 -1.67 0.32 -2.96
C LEU A 49 -0.72 -0.81 -2.55
N THR A 50 -0.42 -0.92 -1.26
CA THR A 50 0.37 -2.03 -0.71
C THR A 50 -0.35 -3.36 -0.93
N SER A 51 -1.63 -3.45 -0.56
CA SER A 51 -2.45 -4.66 -0.80
C SER A 51 -2.57 -4.98 -2.29
N TYR A 52 -2.79 -3.97 -3.13
CA TYR A 52 -2.87 -4.16 -4.59
C TYR A 52 -1.62 -4.82 -5.16
N VAL A 53 -0.43 -4.34 -4.77
CA VAL A 53 0.84 -4.89 -5.25
C VAL A 53 1.11 -6.27 -4.66
N ASP A 54 0.72 -6.52 -3.42
CA ASP A 54 0.86 -7.84 -2.79
C ASP A 54 0.00 -8.89 -3.49
N ASP A 55 -1.27 -8.58 -3.78
CA ASP A 55 -2.17 -9.45 -4.53
C ASP A 55 -1.65 -9.71 -5.96
N LEU A 56 -1.10 -8.69 -6.63
CA LEU A 56 -0.44 -8.86 -7.93
C LEU A 56 0.78 -9.79 -7.85
N ASN A 57 1.61 -9.65 -6.81
CA ASN A 57 2.82 -10.45 -6.63
C ASN A 57 2.51 -11.90 -6.27
N THR A 58 1.54 -12.13 -5.39
CA THR A 58 1.08 -13.45 -4.95
C THR A 58 0.16 -14.13 -5.97
N GLN A 59 -0.29 -13.37 -6.97
CA GLN A 59 -1.27 -13.78 -7.96
C GLN A 59 -2.64 -14.14 -7.36
N ASP A 60 -3.02 -13.48 -6.27
CA ASP A 60 -4.30 -13.67 -5.61
C ASP A 60 -5.42 -12.97 -6.37
N THR A 61 -6.17 -13.74 -7.18
CA THR A 61 -7.30 -13.21 -7.94
C THR A 61 -8.48 -12.84 -7.06
N GLU A 62 -8.72 -13.57 -5.97
CA GLU A 62 -9.85 -13.33 -5.07
C GLU A 62 -9.59 -12.10 -4.20
N GLY A 63 -8.38 -12.02 -3.62
CA GLY A 63 -7.91 -10.84 -2.89
C GLY A 63 -8.01 -9.58 -3.73
N LEU A 64 -7.47 -9.64 -4.96
CA LEU A 64 -7.51 -8.51 -5.88
C LEU A 64 -8.94 -8.13 -6.28
N ALA A 65 -9.82 -9.10 -6.58
CA ALA A 65 -11.21 -8.82 -6.93
C ALA A 65 -11.96 -8.16 -5.77
N LYS A 66 -11.70 -8.60 -4.54
CA LYS A 66 -12.27 -8.01 -3.33
C LYS A 66 -11.76 -6.59 -3.09
N LEU A 67 -10.47 -6.34 -3.29
CA LEU A 67 -9.85 -5.02 -3.16
C LEU A 67 -10.41 -4.03 -4.18
N LEU A 68 -10.58 -4.47 -5.43
CA LEU A 68 -11.14 -3.66 -6.52
C LEU A 68 -12.65 -3.40 -6.38
N GLY A 69 -13.36 -4.26 -5.63
CA GLY A 69 -14.77 -4.10 -5.31
C GLY A 69 -15.72 -4.31 -6.51
N SER A 70 -17.02 -4.40 -6.21
CA SER A 70 -18.05 -4.53 -7.25
C SER A 70 -18.37 -3.19 -7.92
N PRO A 71 -18.78 -3.18 -9.21
CA PRO A 71 -19.01 -4.36 -10.06
C PRO A 71 -17.76 -4.84 -10.83
N ASN A 72 -16.65 -4.10 -10.78
CA ASN A 72 -15.55 -4.31 -11.73
C ASN A 72 -14.55 -5.37 -11.30
N GLY A 73 -14.38 -5.60 -9.99
CA GLY A 73 -13.31 -6.43 -9.44
C GLY A 73 -13.25 -7.85 -10.01
N GLU A 74 -14.39 -8.51 -10.23
CA GLU A 74 -14.41 -9.87 -10.83
C GLU A 74 -13.89 -9.91 -12.27
N LYS A 75 -14.13 -8.85 -13.06
CA LYS A 75 -13.66 -8.74 -14.44
C LYS A 75 -12.23 -8.22 -14.50
N ASP A 76 -11.90 -7.28 -13.63
CA ASP A 76 -10.69 -6.49 -13.69
C ASP A 76 -9.50 -7.16 -13.01
N ALA A 77 -9.73 -7.92 -11.94
CA ALA A 77 -8.67 -8.66 -11.26
C ALA A 77 -7.92 -9.63 -12.20
N PRO A 78 -8.58 -10.52 -12.97
CA PRO A 78 -7.85 -11.40 -13.88
C PRO A 78 -7.15 -10.62 -15.01
N ALA A 79 -7.72 -9.51 -15.48
CA ALA A 79 -7.09 -8.68 -16.50
C ALA A 79 -5.80 -8.02 -15.99
N ARG A 80 -5.83 -7.45 -14.78
CA ARG A 80 -4.65 -6.87 -14.13
C ARG A 80 -3.60 -7.92 -13.79
N LEU A 81 -4.00 -9.09 -13.31
CA LEU A 81 -3.05 -10.19 -13.07
C LEU A 81 -2.38 -10.67 -14.36
N ALA A 82 -3.11 -10.70 -15.48
CA ALA A 82 -2.53 -11.04 -16.77
C ALA A 82 -1.52 -10.01 -17.27
N GLU A 83 -1.77 -8.71 -17.02
CA GLU A 83 -0.89 -7.63 -17.46
C GLU A 83 0.32 -7.44 -16.54
N TYR A 84 0.12 -7.59 -15.23
CA TYR A 84 1.03 -7.10 -14.19
C TYR A 84 1.49 -8.17 -13.20
N GLY A 85 0.79 -9.30 -13.08
CA GLY A 85 0.97 -10.25 -11.99
C GLY A 85 2.28 -11.06 -12.03
N GLY A 86 2.67 -11.58 -10.86
CA GLY A 86 3.72 -12.59 -10.70
C GLY A 86 5.14 -12.14 -11.05
N GLN A 87 5.39 -10.83 -11.08
CA GLN A 87 6.73 -10.28 -11.37
C GLN A 87 7.50 -9.83 -10.14
N ASP A 88 6.93 -10.03 -8.94
CA ASP A 88 7.57 -9.79 -7.64
C ASP A 88 8.13 -8.37 -7.52
N TRP A 89 7.23 -7.41 -7.66
CA TRP A 89 7.51 -5.98 -7.75
C TRP A 89 8.12 -5.44 -6.47
N LYS A 90 9.23 -4.69 -6.61
CA LYS A 90 9.71 -3.76 -5.60
C LYS A 90 9.45 -2.34 -6.09
N VAL A 91 8.51 -1.64 -5.49
CA VAL A 91 7.97 -0.38 -6.02
C VAL A 91 7.98 0.77 -5.02
N THR A 92 7.82 1.96 -5.58
CA THR A 92 7.47 3.21 -4.91
C THR A 92 6.32 3.84 -5.70
N TRP A 93 5.45 4.60 -5.04
CA TRP A 93 4.36 5.31 -5.71
C TRP A 93 4.42 6.82 -5.46
N SER A 94 3.83 7.54 -6.41
CA SER A 94 3.52 8.96 -6.30
C SER A 94 2.10 9.18 -6.80
N HIS A 95 1.37 10.13 -6.24
CA HIS A 95 0.03 10.48 -6.67
C HIS A 95 -0.09 11.97 -6.96
N ARG A 96 -1.02 12.33 -7.84
CA ARG A 96 -1.45 13.71 -8.08
C ARG A 96 -2.97 13.75 -8.23
N SER A 97 -3.62 14.76 -7.67
CA SER A 97 -5.03 15.02 -7.96
C SER A 97 -5.14 15.57 -9.39
N GLU A 98 -6.01 14.97 -10.19
CA GLU A 98 -6.40 15.53 -11.51
C GLU A 98 -7.58 16.48 -11.35
N MET A 99 -8.49 16.14 -10.44
CA MET A 99 -9.64 16.93 -10.00
C MET A 99 -10.08 16.43 -8.63
N GLU A 100 -11.05 17.11 -8.02
CA GLU A 100 -11.59 16.73 -6.72
C GLU A 100 -12.03 15.25 -6.70
N GLY A 101 -11.54 14.50 -5.71
CA GLY A 101 -11.81 13.07 -5.57
C GLY A 101 -11.11 12.14 -6.57
N VAL A 102 -10.41 12.64 -7.61
CA VAL A 102 -9.78 11.81 -8.64
C VAL A 102 -8.26 11.98 -8.65
N TYR A 103 -7.56 10.86 -8.54
CA TYR A 103 -6.12 10.79 -8.35
C TYR A 103 -5.48 9.90 -9.40
N LYS A 104 -4.42 10.40 -10.05
CA LYS A 104 -3.54 9.57 -10.86
C LYS A 104 -2.39 9.10 -10.00
N VAL A 105 -2.26 7.79 -9.85
CA VAL A 105 -1.15 7.14 -9.15
C VAL A 105 -0.18 6.58 -10.17
N ARG A 106 1.11 6.83 -9.96
CA ARG A 106 2.19 6.23 -10.74
C ARG A 106 3.00 5.30 -9.85
N ILE A 107 3.00 4.01 -10.19
CA ILE A 107 3.73 2.95 -9.51
C ILE A 107 5.00 2.69 -10.31
N LYS A 108 6.16 2.91 -9.70
CA LYS A 108 7.47 2.70 -10.33
C LYS A 108 8.29 1.70 -9.55
N GLY A 109 9.01 0.84 -10.24
CA GLY A 109 9.88 -0.11 -9.58
C GLY A 109 10.66 -1.00 -10.52
N THR A 110 10.96 -2.18 -10.01
CA THR A 110 11.63 -3.23 -10.77
C THR A 110 10.93 -4.56 -10.52
N ALA A 111 10.60 -5.25 -11.59
CA ALA A 111 10.13 -6.63 -11.57
C ALA A 111 11.33 -7.52 -11.18
N ARG A 112 11.30 -8.17 -10.00
CA ARG A 112 12.46 -8.95 -9.54
C ARG A 112 12.71 -10.19 -10.40
N LYS A 113 11.66 -10.73 -11.01
CA LYS A 113 11.73 -11.94 -11.85
C LYS A 113 12.65 -11.79 -13.07
N ASP A 114 12.62 -10.66 -13.75
CA ASP A 114 13.39 -10.41 -14.97
C ASP A 114 14.21 -9.10 -14.95
N GLN A 115 14.25 -8.43 -13.79
CA GLN A 115 14.96 -7.18 -13.55
C GLN A 115 14.53 -6.02 -14.47
N LYS A 116 13.32 -6.10 -15.05
CA LYS A 116 12.81 -5.02 -15.90
C LYS A 116 12.22 -3.87 -15.08
N PRO A 117 12.33 -2.63 -15.57
CA PRO A 117 11.64 -1.51 -14.95
C PRO A 117 10.12 -1.70 -15.07
N VAL A 118 9.42 -1.36 -14.00
CA VAL A 118 7.95 -1.30 -13.93
C VAL A 118 7.56 0.17 -13.85
N ASP A 119 6.60 0.59 -14.68
CA ASP A 119 6.01 1.93 -14.66
C ASP A 119 4.54 1.82 -15.03
N VAL A 120 3.67 1.80 -14.02
CA VAL A 120 2.23 1.60 -14.16
C VAL A 120 1.52 2.87 -13.71
N SER A 121 0.54 3.31 -14.48
CA SER A 121 -0.32 4.44 -14.13
C SER A 121 -1.75 3.97 -13.92
N GLU A 122 -2.25 4.16 -12.71
CA GLU A 122 -3.62 3.83 -12.32
C GLU A 122 -4.37 5.12 -11.97
N VAL A 123 -5.68 5.07 -12.13
CA VAL A 123 -6.58 6.15 -11.68
C VAL A 123 -7.34 5.62 -10.46
N LEU A 124 -7.32 6.37 -9.38
CA LEU A 124 -8.06 6.08 -8.15
C LEU A 124 -9.05 7.20 -7.87
N VAL A 125 -10.18 6.84 -7.31
CA VAL A 125 -11.26 7.74 -6.92
C VAL A 125 -11.49 7.59 -5.41
N TRP A 126 -11.47 8.72 -4.70
CA TRP A 126 -11.92 8.80 -3.31
C TRP A 126 -13.43 9.07 -3.31
N GLU A 127 -14.22 8.10 -2.85
CA GLU A 127 -15.67 8.21 -2.76
C GLU A 127 -16.13 7.56 -1.47
N ARG A 128 -17.06 8.20 -0.72
CA ARG A 128 -17.65 7.66 0.52
C ARG A 128 -16.60 7.05 1.47
N ASP A 129 -15.53 7.80 1.72
CA ASP A 129 -14.45 7.43 2.66
C ASP A 129 -13.65 6.18 2.29
N HIS A 130 -13.61 5.82 1.00
CA HIS A 130 -12.77 4.73 0.52
C HIS A 130 -12.16 5.01 -0.86
N TRP A 131 -11.01 4.36 -1.09
CA TRP A 131 -10.34 4.36 -2.39
C TRP A 131 -10.93 3.29 -3.30
N ASN A 132 -11.28 3.71 -4.51
CA ASN A 132 -11.72 2.84 -5.59
C ASN A 132 -10.75 2.97 -6.76
N MET A 133 -10.31 1.86 -7.33
CA MET A 133 -9.56 1.92 -8.58
C MET A 133 -10.53 2.07 -9.76
N ALA A 134 -10.21 2.95 -10.69
CA ALA A 134 -10.97 3.08 -11.91
C ALA A 134 -10.93 1.75 -12.69
N PRO A 135 -12.02 1.40 -13.40
CA PRO A 135 -12.04 0.20 -14.22
C PRO A 135 -10.88 0.19 -15.20
N LEU A 136 -10.35 -1.01 -15.49
CA LEU A 136 -9.41 -1.20 -16.58
C LEU A 136 -10.16 -0.93 -17.90
N GLY A 137 -10.13 0.32 -18.37
CA GLY A 137 -10.64 0.69 -19.68
C GLY A 137 -9.67 0.28 -20.78
N ASP A 138 -10.11 0.34 -22.04
CA ASP A 138 -9.30 0.08 -23.25
C ASP A 138 -8.15 1.11 -23.45
N GLY A 139 -7.97 2.01 -22.48
CA GLY A 139 -6.95 3.03 -22.39
C GLY A 139 -7.29 3.92 -21.20
N SER A 140 -6.44 3.90 -20.16
CA SER A 140 -6.54 4.60 -18.87
C SER A 140 -6.72 6.12 -19.00
N THR A 141 -7.89 6.54 -19.45
CA THR A 141 -8.31 7.95 -19.54
C THR A 141 -9.24 8.22 -18.36
N PRO A 142 -8.87 9.13 -17.44
CA PRO A 142 -9.76 9.53 -16.35
C PRO A 142 -11.10 10.02 -16.90
N PRO A 143 -12.25 9.72 -16.24
CA PRO A 143 -13.51 10.33 -16.60
C PRO A 143 -13.37 11.87 -16.47
N GLY A 144 -13.51 12.59 -17.58
CA GLY A 144 -13.32 14.05 -17.63
C GLY A 144 -12.04 14.52 -18.33
N SER A 145 -11.12 13.64 -18.73
CA SER A 145 -10.04 14.01 -19.65
C SER A 145 -10.59 14.22 -21.05
N SER A 146 -10.99 15.47 -21.32
CA SER A 146 -11.25 15.91 -22.68
C SER A 146 -9.94 15.88 -23.46
N SER A 147 -9.85 15.01 -24.45
CA SER A 147 -8.77 15.05 -25.45
C SER A 147 -8.79 16.41 -26.13
N THR A 148 -7.91 17.32 -25.72
CA THR A 148 -7.52 18.43 -26.60
C THR A 148 -6.70 17.84 -27.73
N GLU A 149 -7.40 17.43 -28.78
CA GLU A 149 -6.82 17.17 -30.08
C GLU A 149 -6.03 18.43 -30.49
N ARG A 150 -4.71 18.31 -30.60
CA ARG A 150 -3.87 19.39 -31.11
C ARG A 150 -4.11 19.45 -32.62
N PRO A 151 -4.57 20.58 -33.19
CA PRO A 151 -4.76 20.68 -34.62
C PRO A 151 -3.41 20.48 -35.31
N ALA A 152 -3.37 19.57 -36.28
CA ALA A 152 -2.22 19.41 -37.15
C ALA A 152 -1.97 20.73 -37.89
N SER A 153 -0.75 21.25 -37.80
CA SER A 153 -0.25 22.34 -38.65
C SER A 153 0.22 21.79 -39.98
#